data_AF-A0A6N6S766-F1
#
_entry.id   AF-A0A6N6S766-F1
#
_cell.length_a   1.000
_cell.length_b   1.000
_cell.length_c   1.000
_cell.angle_alpha   90.00
_cell.angle_beta   90.00
_cell.angle_gamma   90.00
#
_symmetry.space_group_name_H-M   'P 1'
#
loop_
_entity.id
_entity.type
_entity.pdbx_description
1 polymer ?
#
loop_
_entity_poly.entity_id
_entity_poly.type
_entity_poly.pdbx_seq_one_letter_code
_entity_poly.pdbx_strand_id
1 'polypeptide(L)'
;MLLLCGILLVNAWIASFRNKSETSVFRYDPTESIPLLLLGGFRGIAVDFLWARAIARHEEKKYYELLTVNNLIAKLQPNFPAVWIFQAWNMAYNIANEWDAPQNKWKWIHTGLSFAKKGAVKNPDNGDLFFELGYMYFHLFDQRVFKYAPYYREQLKRDAGEDNYEESLYWLRQSLLHAPKLRNPLAIERTVCHALWQAALCSEKEGDFDRALQYTESAMQEWERYHANHPEDTSTNVNELIRTIEKKKDFLQSVSKKDTW
;
A
#
# COMPACT_ATOMS: atom_id res chain seq x y z
N MET A 1 26.51 8.86 1.30
CA MET A 1 25.62 9.49 0.29
C MET A 1 24.14 9.12 0.47
N LEU A 2 23.79 7.94 1.01
CA LEU A 2 22.40 7.56 1.36
C LEU A 2 21.79 8.32 2.56
N LEU A 3 22.62 8.79 3.49
CA LEU A 3 22.21 9.48 4.73
C LEU A 3 21.61 10.89 4.51
N LEU A 4 22.03 11.61 3.45
CA LEU A 4 21.48 12.92 3.11
C LEU A 4 20.15 12.82 2.34
N CYS A 5 19.93 11.72 1.60
CA CYS A 5 18.65 11.47 0.93
C CYS A 5 17.54 11.16 1.93
N GLY A 6 17.81 10.44 3.03
CA GLY A 6 16.81 10.14 4.06
C GLY A 6 16.29 11.39 4.79
N ILE A 7 17.19 12.29 5.19
CA ILE A 7 16.84 13.51 5.93
C ILE A 7 16.15 14.55 5.03
N LEU A 8 16.55 14.65 3.76
CA LEU A 8 15.89 15.52 2.78
C LEU A 8 14.53 14.96 2.32
N LEU A 9 14.40 13.64 2.17
CA LEU A 9 13.11 13.02 1.81
C LEU A 9 12.10 13.12 2.94
N VAL A 10 12.50 12.88 4.19
CA VAL A 10 11.63 13.03 5.36
C VAL A 10 11.21 14.49 5.53
N ASN A 11 12.10 15.47 5.40
CA ASN A 11 11.73 16.89 5.50
C ASN A 11 10.91 17.40 4.30
N ALA A 12 11.20 16.94 3.07
CA ALA A 12 10.40 17.30 1.89
C ALA A 12 9.00 16.66 1.91
N TRP A 13 8.91 15.40 2.37
CA TRP A 13 7.62 14.75 2.60
C TRP A 13 6.85 15.42 3.75
N ILE A 14 7.47 15.64 4.92
CA ILE A 14 6.85 16.32 6.06
C ILE A 14 6.37 17.72 5.67
N ALA A 15 7.15 18.48 4.89
CA ALA A 15 6.73 19.78 4.38
C ALA A 15 5.51 19.69 3.46
N SER A 16 5.43 18.66 2.62
CA SER A 16 4.26 18.40 1.75
C SER A 16 2.99 18.09 2.55
N PHE A 17 3.11 17.41 3.69
CA PHE A 17 1.99 17.16 4.62
C PHE A 17 1.72 18.29 5.61
N ARG A 18 2.54 19.35 5.66
CA ARG A 18 2.42 20.43 6.66
C ARG A 18 1.22 21.36 6.41
N ASN A 19 0.51 21.21 5.30
CA ASN A 19 -0.68 22.01 5.00
C ASN A 19 -1.97 21.20 5.08
N LYS A 20 -2.83 21.64 6.01
CA LYS A 20 -4.25 21.34 6.24
C LYS A 20 -4.54 20.26 7.30
N SER A 21 -4.56 20.68 8.56
CA SER A 21 -5.46 20.09 9.56
C SER A 21 -6.86 20.67 9.36
N GLU A 22 -7.74 19.97 8.64
CA GLU A 22 -9.18 20.21 8.73
C GLU A 22 -9.71 19.56 10.01
N THR A 23 -10.64 20.24 10.67
CA THR A 23 -11.18 19.88 11.98
C THR A 23 -12.21 18.77 11.82
N SER A 24 -11.76 17.51 11.76
CA SER A 24 -12.62 16.34 11.93
C SER A 24 -12.69 15.92 13.40
N VAL A 25 -13.80 15.30 13.80
CA VAL A 25 -14.01 14.82 15.18
C VAL A 25 -13.21 13.54 15.39
N PHE A 26 -11.96 13.69 15.86
CA PHE A 26 -11.04 12.57 16.06
C PHE A 26 -11.38 11.74 17.31
N ARG A 27 -11.44 10.41 17.17
CA ARG A 27 -11.59 9.47 18.29
C ARG A 27 -10.21 9.04 18.81
N TYR A 28 -9.75 9.70 19.87
CA TYR A 28 -8.54 9.31 20.59
C TYR A 28 -8.82 8.20 21.61
N ASP A 29 -7.94 7.23 21.70
CA ASP A 29 -7.91 6.29 22.83
C ASP A 29 -7.37 7.01 24.09
N PRO A 30 -7.76 6.61 25.32
CA PRO A 30 -7.17 7.14 26.56
C PRO A 30 -5.63 7.20 26.57
N THR A 31 -4.96 6.25 25.94
CA THR A 31 -3.49 6.21 25.84
C THR A 31 -2.90 7.22 24.85
N GLU A 32 -3.71 7.80 23.97
CA GLU A 32 -3.34 8.86 23.03
C GLU A 32 -3.73 10.23 23.58
N SER A 33 -4.86 10.33 24.28
CA SER A 33 -5.37 11.59 24.84
C SER A 33 -4.55 12.10 26.02
N ILE A 34 -3.98 11.21 26.85
CA ILE A 34 -3.15 11.60 27.99
C ILE A 34 -1.87 12.32 27.54
N PRO A 35 -1.03 11.78 26.63
CA PRO A 35 0.12 12.52 26.10
C PRO A 35 -0.28 13.79 25.35
N LEU A 36 -1.41 13.76 24.62
CA LEU A 36 -1.91 14.91 23.88
C LEU A 36 -2.25 16.08 24.82
N LEU A 37 -2.89 15.78 25.96
CA LEU A 37 -3.29 16.74 26.98
C LEU A 37 -2.10 17.23 27.82
N LEU A 38 -1.19 16.32 28.20
CA LEU A 38 -0.06 16.61 29.10
C LEU A 38 1.08 17.36 28.40
N LEU A 39 1.35 17.07 27.12
CA LEU A 39 2.51 17.64 26.43
C LEU A 39 2.21 18.95 25.71
N GLY A 40 0.95 19.25 25.39
CA GLY A 40 0.57 20.51 24.71
C GLY A 40 1.52 20.87 23.56
N GLY A 41 2.13 22.06 23.62
CA GLY A 41 3.13 22.53 22.63
C GLY A 41 4.48 21.81 22.64
N PHE A 42 4.85 21.10 23.71
CA PHE A 42 6.09 20.31 23.79
C PHE A 42 6.01 18.98 23.04
N ARG A 43 4.83 18.61 22.54
CA ARG A 43 4.60 17.39 21.74
C ARG A 43 5.52 17.33 20.52
N GLY A 44 5.73 18.45 19.83
CA GLY A 44 6.64 18.51 18.67
C GLY A 44 8.07 18.14 19.03
N ILE A 45 8.59 18.71 20.12
CA ILE A 45 9.96 18.45 20.61
C ILE A 45 10.12 16.98 21.06
N ALA A 46 9.11 16.44 21.76
CA ALA A 46 9.12 15.04 22.18
C ALA A 46 9.14 14.10 20.96
N VAL A 47 8.36 14.42 19.93
CA VAL A 47 8.34 13.69 18.66
C VAL A 47 9.70 13.78 17.95
N ASP A 48 10.32 14.95 17.88
CA ASP A 48 11.64 15.12 17.26
C ASP A 48 12.71 14.27 17.96
N PHE A 49 12.69 14.22 19.29
CA PHE A 49 13.58 13.35 20.05
C PHE A 49 13.34 11.86 19.75
N LEU A 50 12.08 11.45 19.63
CA LEU A 50 11.74 10.09 19.25
C LEU A 50 12.16 9.76 17.82
N TRP A 51 12.08 10.70 16.89
CA TRP A 51 12.61 10.52 15.53
C TRP A 51 14.13 10.36 15.53
N ALA A 52 14.86 11.18 16.27
CA ALA A 52 16.31 11.01 16.44
C ALA A 52 16.66 9.63 17.01
N ARG A 53 15.88 9.18 18.01
CA ARG A 53 16.01 7.81 18.56
C ARG A 53 15.68 6.74 17.51
N ALA A 54 14.63 6.92 16.73
CA ALA A 54 14.24 5.97 15.68
C ALA A 54 15.36 5.82 14.63
N ILE A 55 15.96 6.93 14.19
CA ILE A 55 17.11 6.92 13.28
C ILE A 55 18.27 6.12 13.87
N ALA A 56 18.65 6.38 15.12
CA ALA A 56 19.72 5.63 15.78
C ALA A 56 19.40 4.12 15.87
N ARG A 57 18.16 3.73 16.22
CA ARG A 57 17.77 2.31 16.28
C ARG A 57 17.77 1.63 14.91
N HIS A 58 17.46 2.38 13.85
CA HIS A 58 17.57 1.90 12.49
C HIS A 58 19.04 1.62 12.12
N GLU A 59 19.93 2.58 12.36
CA GLU A 59 21.37 2.43 12.09
C GLU A 59 22.01 1.28 12.89
N GLU A 60 21.59 1.11 14.15
CA GLU A 60 22.00 0.00 15.02
C GLU A 60 21.39 -1.36 14.60
N LYS A 61 20.53 -1.40 13.57
CA LYS A 61 19.73 -2.57 13.15
C LYS A 61 18.86 -3.18 14.27
N LYS A 62 18.51 -2.38 15.28
CA LYS A 62 17.65 -2.78 16.40
C LYS A 62 16.18 -2.58 16.03
N TYR A 63 15.72 -3.34 15.03
CA TYR A 63 14.42 -3.13 14.40
C TYR A 63 13.21 -3.30 15.34
N TYR A 64 13.28 -4.19 16.33
CA TYR A 64 12.21 -4.34 17.32
C TYR A 64 12.11 -3.14 18.28
N GLU A 65 13.26 -2.56 18.65
CA GLU A 65 13.27 -1.31 19.42
C GLU A 65 12.78 -0.14 18.57
N LEU A 66 13.18 -0.09 17.29
CA LEU A 66 12.66 0.87 16.31
C LEU A 66 11.13 0.78 16.21
N LEU A 67 10.56 -0.42 16.08
CA LEU A 67 9.11 -0.63 16.04
C LEU A 67 8.42 -0.05 17.29
N THR A 68 9.04 -0.21 18.47
CA THR A 68 8.50 0.35 19.72
C THR A 68 8.47 1.88 19.68
N VAL A 69 9.57 2.50 19.22
CA VAL A 69 9.67 3.96 19.06
C VAL A 69 8.67 4.47 18.03
N ASN A 70 8.53 3.79 16.89
CA ASN A 70 7.60 4.15 15.82
C ASN A 70 6.15 4.13 16.28
N ASN A 71 5.76 3.11 17.08
CA ASN A 71 4.43 3.06 17.68
C ASN A 71 4.18 4.24 18.63
N LEU A 72 5.20 4.67 19.38
CA LEU A 72 5.08 5.85 20.24
C LEU A 72 4.94 7.14 19.42
N ILE A 73 5.71 7.30 18.34
CA ILE A 73 5.57 8.43 17.41
C ILE A 73 4.15 8.46 16.83
N ALA A 74 3.62 7.33 16.35
CA ALA A 74 2.26 7.26 15.80
C ALA A 74 1.18 7.57 16.84
N LYS A 75 1.33 7.10 18.09
CA LYS A 75 0.44 7.49 19.20
C LYS A 75 0.51 8.98 19.49
N LEU A 76 1.69 9.56 19.39
CA LEU A 76 1.90 10.99 19.52
C LEU A 76 1.53 11.77 18.26
N GLN A 77 1.27 11.17 17.10
CA GLN A 77 0.89 11.87 15.86
C GLN A 77 -0.14 11.06 15.06
N PRO A 78 -1.30 10.70 15.65
CA PRO A 78 -2.21 9.73 15.02
C PRO A 78 -2.85 10.28 13.75
N ASN A 79 -3.05 11.60 13.67
CA ASN A 79 -3.69 12.28 12.53
C ASN A 79 -2.67 12.83 11.53
N PHE A 80 -1.44 12.32 11.55
CA PHE A 80 -0.39 12.71 10.61
C PHE A 80 -0.07 11.54 9.68
N PRO A 81 -0.75 11.43 8.51
CA PRO A 81 -0.62 10.31 7.58
C PRO A 81 0.83 9.98 7.20
N ALA A 82 1.69 10.99 7.10
CA ALA A 82 3.10 10.82 6.76
C ALA A 82 3.83 9.84 7.69
N VAL A 83 3.53 9.84 9.00
CA VAL A 83 4.11 8.91 9.97
C VAL A 83 3.71 7.48 9.64
N TRP A 84 2.43 7.27 9.34
CA TRP A 84 1.90 5.95 9.00
C TRP A 84 2.50 5.42 7.70
N ILE A 85 2.51 6.24 6.66
CA ILE A 85 3.07 5.87 5.35
C ILE A 85 4.56 5.57 5.47
N PHE A 86 5.36 6.51 5.99
CA PHE A 86 6.81 6.36 6.05
C PHE A 86 7.22 5.12 6.82
N GLN A 87 6.63 4.89 8.00
CA GLN A 87 7.02 3.78 8.84
C GLN A 87 6.54 2.44 8.27
N ALA A 88 5.35 2.39 7.67
CA ALA A 88 4.86 1.20 6.97
C ALA A 88 5.78 0.79 5.81
N TRP A 89 6.15 1.76 4.97
CA TRP A 89 7.09 1.54 3.88
C TRP A 89 8.47 1.10 4.38
N ASN A 90 9.00 1.77 5.42
CA ASN A 90 10.29 1.40 5.98
C ASN A 90 10.28 -0.05 6.51
N MET A 91 9.21 -0.47 7.18
CA MET A 91 9.08 -1.86 7.64
C MET A 91 8.95 -2.85 6.48
N ALA A 92 8.02 -2.60 5.56
CA ALA A 92 7.66 -3.55 4.53
C ALA A 92 8.71 -3.69 3.42
N TYR A 93 9.52 -2.65 3.17
CA TYR A 93 10.56 -2.65 2.15
C TYR A 93 11.96 -2.70 2.76
N ASN A 94 12.37 -1.66 3.50
CA ASN A 94 13.76 -1.51 3.92
C ASN A 94 14.15 -2.56 4.97
N ILE A 95 13.40 -2.63 6.07
CA ILE A 95 13.68 -3.59 7.13
C ILE A 95 13.48 -5.01 6.62
N ALA A 96 12.40 -5.29 5.88
CA ALA A 96 12.20 -6.60 5.29
C ALA A 96 13.36 -7.01 4.35
N ASN A 97 13.96 -6.07 3.62
CA ASN A 97 15.09 -6.37 2.74
C ASN A 97 16.33 -6.88 3.50
N GLU A 98 16.52 -6.47 4.76
CA GLU A 98 17.67 -6.84 5.59
C GLU A 98 17.66 -8.30 6.09
N TRP A 99 16.55 -9.02 5.89
CA TRP A 99 16.43 -10.42 6.31
C TRP A 99 16.48 -11.36 5.12
N ASP A 100 17.28 -12.44 5.16
CA ASP A 100 17.31 -13.40 4.04
C ASP A 100 16.09 -14.32 3.98
N ALA A 101 15.69 -14.84 5.15
CA ALA A 101 14.65 -15.85 5.28
C ALA A 101 13.26 -15.27 5.00
N PRO A 102 12.44 -15.90 4.11
CA PRO A 102 11.12 -15.37 3.74
C PRO A 102 10.17 -15.22 4.93
N GLN A 103 10.29 -16.08 5.95
CA GLN A 103 9.52 -16.01 7.19
C GLN A 103 9.78 -14.69 7.94
N ASN A 104 11.04 -14.25 8.00
CA ASN A 104 11.42 -13.03 8.70
C ASN A 104 11.07 -11.79 7.86
N LYS A 105 11.22 -11.85 6.52
CA LYS A 105 10.72 -10.80 5.62
C LYS A 105 9.21 -10.60 5.80
N TRP A 106 8.46 -11.69 5.81
CA TRP A 106 7.00 -11.67 5.98
C TRP A 106 6.57 -10.97 7.27
N LYS A 107 7.23 -11.25 8.41
CA LYS A 107 6.92 -10.57 9.68
C LYS A 107 6.94 -9.05 9.54
N TRP A 108 7.94 -8.51 8.84
CA TRP A 108 8.07 -7.06 8.65
C TRP A 108 7.11 -6.51 7.59
N ILE A 109 6.86 -7.24 6.50
CA ILE A 109 5.83 -6.91 5.50
C ILE A 109 4.46 -6.82 6.17
N HIS A 110 4.05 -7.88 6.88
CA HIS A 110 2.78 -7.94 7.59
C HIS A 110 2.66 -6.84 8.66
N THR A 111 3.74 -6.58 9.41
CA THR A 111 3.77 -5.49 10.38
C THR A 111 3.59 -4.12 9.72
N GLY A 112 4.24 -3.88 8.57
CA GLY A 112 4.10 -2.65 7.80
C GLY A 112 2.67 -2.44 7.26
N LEU A 113 2.09 -3.48 6.65
CA LEU A 113 0.70 -3.45 6.16
C LEU A 113 -0.28 -3.19 7.31
N SER A 114 -0.13 -3.91 8.43
CA SER A 114 -0.94 -3.72 9.64
C SER A 114 -0.81 -2.30 10.21
N PHE A 115 0.39 -1.73 10.17
CA PHE A 115 0.63 -0.37 10.64
C PHE A 115 -0.07 0.67 9.75
N ALA A 116 0.05 0.55 8.43
CA ALA A 116 -0.67 1.40 7.48
C ALA A 116 -2.19 1.26 7.60
N LYS A 117 -2.72 0.04 7.79
CA LYS A 117 -4.15 -0.20 8.06
C LYS A 117 -4.64 0.54 9.31
N LYS A 118 -3.88 0.52 10.41
CA LYS A 118 -4.19 1.32 11.61
C LYS A 118 -4.19 2.82 11.31
N GLY A 119 -3.22 3.27 10.51
CA GLY A 119 -3.16 4.64 10.04
C GLY A 119 -4.39 5.05 9.22
N ALA A 120 -4.87 4.17 8.34
CA ALA A 120 -6.06 4.39 7.52
C ALA A 120 -7.32 4.57 8.39
N VAL A 121 -7.46 3.77 9.46
CA VAL A 121 -8.55 3.94 10.45
C VAL A 121 -8.46 5.29 11.16
N LYS A 122 -7.25 5.77 11.48
CA LYS A 122 -7.04 7.07 12.14
C LYS A 122 -7.17 8.26 11.19
N ASN A 123 -7.02 8.04 9.89
CA ASN A 123 -7.05 9.06 8.84
C ASN A 123 -8.03 8.64 7.73
N PRO A 124 -9.34 8.58 8.01
CA PRO A 124 -10.34 7.96 7.15
C PRO A 124 -10.60 8.71 5.83
N ASP A 125 -10.08 9.93 5.68
CA ASP A 125 -10.24 10.75 4.48
C ASP A 125 -8.92 11.00 3.75
N ASN A 126 -7.88 10.21 4.05
CA ASN A 126 -6.56 10.43 3.45
C ASN A 126 -6.33 9.53 2.23
N GLY A 127 -6.68 10.05 1.05
CA GLY A 127 -6.47 9.35 -0.22
C GLY A 127 -5.01 8.93 -0.49
N ASP A 128 -4.02 9.70 -0.03
CA ASP A 128 -2.61 9.35 -0.20
C ASP A 128 -2.21 8.09 0.58
N LEU A 129 -2.61 8.00 1.85
CA LEU A 129 -2.38 6.80 2.66
C LEU A 129 -3.09 5.58 2.08
N PHE A 130 -4.30 5.76 1.55
CA PHE A 130 -5.02 4.68 0.88
C PHE A 130 -4.31 4.21 -0.38
N PHE A 131 -3.77 5.14 -1.19
CA PHE A 131 -2.96 4.76 -2.35
C PHE A 131 -1.74 3.94 -1.92
N GLU A 132 -0.99 4.44 -0.96
CA GLU A 132 0.26 3.81 -0.53
C GLU A 132 0.01 2.42 0.07
N LEU A 133 -1.10 2.24 0.80
CA LEU A 133 -1.54 0.94 1.29
C LEU A 133 -1.93 -0.02 0.15
N GLY A 134 -2.77 0.45 -0.79
CA GLY A 134 -3.17 -0.35 -1.95
C GLY A 134 -1.98 -0.74 -2.83
N TYR A 135 -1.05 0.19 -3.05
CA TYR A 135 0.18 -0.06 -3.79
C TYR A 135 1.08 -1.08 -3.09
N MET A 136 1.20 -1.06 -1.76
CA MET A 136 1.94 -2.09 -1.03
C MET A 136 1.33 -3.49 -1.24
N TYR A 137 0.00 -3.62 -1.16
CA TYR A 137 -0.72 -4.87 -1.44
C TYR A 137 -0.53 -5.36 -2.88
N PHE A 138 -0.43 -4.43 -3.84
CA PHE A 138 -0.14 -4.79 -5.22
C PHE A 138 1.31 -5.24 -5.42
N HIS A 139 2.26 -4.40 -5.00
CA HIS A 139 3.64 -4.49 -5.41
C HIS A 139 4.44 -5.53 -4.63
N LEU A 140 4.28 -5.61 -3.30
CA LEU A 140 5.04 -6.57 -2.46
C LEU A 140 4.71 -8.03 -2.78
N PHE A 141 3.56 -8.27 -3.40
CA PHE A 141 3.03 -9.59 -3.74
C PHE A 141 3.17 -9.92 -5.23
N ASP A 142 3.89 -9.10 -6.00
CA ASP A 142 4.19 -9.36 -7.39
C ASP A 142 5.46 -10.22 -7.52
N GLN A 143 5.29 -11.45 -8.01
CA GLN A 143 6.39 -12.42 -8.21
C GLN A 143 7.40 -11.99 -9.29
N ARG A 144 7.06 -11.02 -10.14
CA ARG A 144 7.99 -10.44 -11.11
C ARG A 144 9.01 -9.53 -10.44
N VAL A 145 8.67 -9.00 -9.27
CA VAL A 145 9.51 -8.08 -8.49
C VAL A 145 10.12 -8.79 -7.28
N PHE A 146 9.31 -9.54 -6.53
CA PHE A 146 9.73 -10.18 -5.28
C PHE A 146 9.74 -11.71 -5.43
N LYS A 147 10.94 -12.31 -5.32
CA LYS A 147 11.16 -13.76 -5.37
C LYS A 147 10.21 -14.56 -4.48
N TYR A 148 9.91 -14.05 -3.28
CA TYR A 148 9.09 -14.73 -2.28
C TYR A 148 7.61 -14.27 -2.27
N ALA A 149 7.17 -13.55 -3.29
CA ALA A 149 5.77 -13.11 -3.39
C ALA A 149 4.74 -14.25 -3.28
N PRO A 150 4.92 -15.45 -3.89
CA PRO A 150 3.98 -16.55 -3.67
C PRO A 150 3.87 -16.95 -2.19
N TYR A 151 5.01 -17.03 -1.49
CA TYR A 151 5.04 -17.28 -0.05
C TYR A 151 4.30 -16.18 0.72
N TYR A 152 4.47 -14.90 0.36
CA TYR A 152 3.73 -13.81 1.02
C TYR A 152 2.22 -13.90 0.81
N ARG A 153 1.74 -14.25 -0.40
CA ARG A 153 0.30 -14.45 -0.66
C ARG A 153 -0.28 -15.56 0.19
N GLU A 154 0.42 -16.70 0.30
CA GLU A 154 0.01 -17.80 1.16
C GLU A 154 -0.07 -17.39 2.63
N GLN A 155 0.94 -16.66 3.14
CA GLN A 155 0.92 -16.20 4.52
C GLN A 155 -0.16 -15.14 4.77
N LEU A 156 -0.40 -14.22 3.84
CA LEU A 156 -1.46 -13.22 3.96
C LEU A 156 -2.83 -13.89 4.09
N LYS A 157 -3.12 -14.86 3.24
CA LYS A 157 -4.35 -15.65 3.30
C LYS A 157 -4.47 -16.43 4.60
N ARG A 158 -3.36 -17.01 5.09
CA ARG A 158 -3.34 -17.77 6.35
C ARG A 158 -3.53 -16.89 7.58
N ASP A 159 -2.80 -15.79 7.68
CA ASP A 159 -2.69 -14.97 8.89
C ASP A 159 -3.85 -13.98 9.01
N ALA A 160 -4.35 -13.46 7.88
CA ALA A 160 -5.40 -12.43 7.85
C ALA A 160 -6.67 -12.85 7.10
N GLY A 161 -6.66 -13.96 6.35
CA GLY A 161 -7.79 -14.32 5.48
C GLY A 161 -7.94 -13.40 4.27
N GLU A 162 -6.91 -12.62 3.95
CA GLU A 162 -6.95 -11.57 2.93
C GLU A 162 -6.35 -12.04 1.59
N ASP A 163 -6.87 -11.50 0.50
CA ASP A 163 -6.28 -11.58 -0.84
C ASP A 163 -5.61 -10.26 -1.20
N ASN A 164 -4.36 -10.32 -1.67
CA ASN A 164 -3.58 -9.11 -1.91
C ASN A 164 -4.13 -8.25 -3.06
N TYR A 165 -4.75 -8.85 -4.09
CA TYR A 165 -5.31 -8.10 -5.20
C TYR A 165 -6.63 -7.45 -4.80
N GLU A 166 -7.47 -8.14 -4.02
CA GLU A 166 -8.71 -7.57 -3.50
C GLU A 166 -8.43 -6.39 -2.56
N GLU A 167 -7.50 -6.55 -1.62
CA GLU A 167 -7.06 -5.47 -0.73
C GLU A 167 -6.47 -4.30 -1.52
N SER A 168 -5.59 -4.59 -2.49
CA SER A 168 -5.03 -3.57 -3.38
C SER A 168 -6.14 -2.76 -4.06
N LEU A 169 -7.07 -3.44 -4.72
CA LEU A 169 -8.15 -2.79 -5.48
C LEU A 169 -9.07 -1.99 -4.56
N TYR A 170 -9.39 -2.52 -3.38
CA TYR A 170 -10.16 -1.80 -2.37
C TYR A 170 -9.48 -0.48 -2.00
N TRP A 171 -8.23 -0.52 -1.56
CA TRP A 171 -7.52 0.68 -1.10
C TRP A 171 -7.21 1.67 -2.22
N LEU A 172 -6.90 1.21 -3.44
CA LEU A 172 -6.73 2.09 -4.60
C LEU A 172 -8.04 2.81 -4.97
N ARG A 173 -9.19 2.12 -4.90
CA ARG A 173 -10.50 2.74 -5.13
C ARG A 173 -10.86 3.71 -4.01
N GLN A 174 -10.59 3.38 -2.75
CA GLN A 174 -10.71 4.33 -1.64
C GLN A 174 -9.84 5.56 -1.88
N SER A 175 -8.61 5.40 -2.38
CA SER A 175 -7.77 6.54 -2.72
C SER A 175 -8.44 7.49 -3.70
N LEU A 176 -8.99 6.98 -4.80
CA LEU A 176 -9.69 7.77 -5.82
C LEU A 176 -10.91 8.52 -5.24
N LEU A 177 -11.65 7.90 -4.32
CA LEU A 177 -12.81 8.51 -3.66
C LEU A 177 -12.43 9.67 -2.73
N HIS A 178 -11.22 9.64 -2.16
CA HIS A 178 -10.76 10.60 -1.15
C HIS A 178 -9.68 11.56 -1.68
N ALA A 179 -9.71 11.85 -2.99
CA ALA A 179 -8.95 12.91 -3.67
C ALA A 179 -7.48 13.03 -3.19
N PRO A 180 -6.60 12.09 -3.58
CA PRO A 180 -5.22 12.06 -3.12
C PRO A 180 -4.48 13.31 -3.59
N LYS A 181 -3.61 13.86 -2.74
CA LYS A 181 -2.93 15.15 -2.99
C LYS A 181 -1.57 14.97 -3.63
N LEU A 182 -0.91 13.83 -3.39
CA LEU A 182 0.46 13.56 -3.83
C LEU A 182 0.50 12.79 -5.16
N ARG A 183 -0.51 11.96 -5.42
CA ARG A 183 -0.56 11.09 -6.60
C ARG A 183 -1.59 11.61 -7.59
N ASN A 184 -1.19 11.65 -8.87
CA ASN A 184 -2.10 11.96 -9.96
C ASN A 184 -3.21 10.88 -10.03
N PRO A 185 -4.50 11.25 -9.96
CA PRO A 185 -5.62 10.31 -10.07
C PRO A 185 -5.51 9.38 -11.29
N LEU A 186 -5.08 9.90 -12.45
CA LEU A 186 -4.84 9.11 -13.66
C LEU A 186 -3.85 7.97 -13.42
N ALA A 187 -2.77 8.22 -12.67
CA ALA A 187 -1.81 7.17 -12.34
C ALA A 187 -2.40 6.10 -11.42
N ILE A 188 -3.35 6.46 -10.56
CA ILE A 188 -4.03 5.52 -9.66
C ILE A 188 -5.02 4.67 -10.45
N GLU A 189 -5.82 5.27 -11.34
CA GLU A 189 -6.74 4.53 -12.22
C GLU A 189 -5.98 3.51 -13.08
N ARG A 190 -4.86 3.91 -13.67
CA ARG A 190 -3.98 2.99 -14.40
C ARG A 190 -3.44 1.87 -13.50
N THR A 191 -3.11 2.18 -12.25
CA THR A 191 -2.66 1.18 -11.27
C THR A 191 -3.76 0.15 -10.97
N VAL A 192 -5.03 0.59 -10.86
CA VAL A 192 -6.19 -0.32 -10.74
C VAL A 192 -6.28 -1.26 -11.95
N CYS A 193 -6.13 -0.72 -13.16
CA CYS A 193 -6.18 -1.51 -14.39
C CYS A 193 -5.05 -2.56 -14.45
N HIS A 194 -3.83 -2.18 -14.05
CA HIS A 194 -2.72 -3.12 -13.95
C HIS A 194 -2.92 -4.16 -12.84
N ALA A 195 -3.45 -3.77 -11.68
CA ALA A 195 -3.71 -4.69 -10.58
C ALA A 195 -4.71 -5.77 -10.98
N LEU A 196 -5.80 -5.42 -11.66
CA LEU A 196 -6.76 -6.38 -12.21
C LEU A 196 -6.12 -7.33 -13.22
N TRP A 197 -5.33 -6.78 -14.16
CA TRP A 197 -4.67 -7.61 -15.15
C TRP A 197 -3.68 -8.60 -14.53
N GLN A 198 -2.91 -8.18 -13.52
CA GLN A 198 -2.03 -9.08 -12.80
C GLN A 198 -2.78 -10.11 -11.96
N ALA A 199 -3.91 -9.74 -11.36
CA ALA A 199 -4.77 -10.68 -10.64
C ALA A 199 -5.28 -11.80 -11.56
N ALA A 200 -5.68 -11.46 -12.78
CA ALA A 200 -6.09 -12.42 -13.80
C ALA A 200 -4.96 -13.42 -14.14
N LEU A 201 -3.77 -12.91 -14.46
CA LEU A 201 -2.61 -13.74 -14.78
C LEU A 201 -2.15 -14.60 -13.61
N CYS A 202 -2.23 -14.07 -12.38
CA CYS A 202 -1.88 -14.82 -11.17
C CYS A 202 -2.86 -15.96 -10.93
N SER A 203 -4.16 -15.70 -11.05
CA SER A 203 -5.22 -16.70 -10.87
C SER A 203 -5.11 -17.81 -11.91
N GLU A 204 -4.85 -17.47 -13.18
CA GLU A 204 -4.63 -18.44 -14.25
C GLU A 204 -3.43 -19.36 -13.92
N LYS A 205 -2.32 -18.78 -13.45
CA LYS A 205 -1.13 -19.54 -13.06
C LYS A 205 -1.37 -20.45 -11.86
N GLU A 206 -2.24 -20.04 -10.95
CA GLU A 206 -2.63 -20.82 -9.77
C GLU A 206 -3.72 -21.88 -10.10
N GLY A 207 -4.22 -21.91 -11.34
CA GLY A 207 -5.19 -22.89 -11.83
C GLY A 207 -6.66 -22.52 -11.55
N ASP A 208 -6.92 -21.32 -11.01
CA ASP A 208 -8.26 -20.81 -10.77
C ASP A 208 -8.76 -20.06 -12.01
N PHE A 209 -9.22 -20.83 -13.01
CA PHE A 209 -9.62 -20.29 -14.31
C PHE A 209 -10.88 -19.42 -14.25
N ASP A 210 -11.81 -19.71 -13.32
CA ASP A 210 -13.02 -18.91 -13.14
C ASP A 210 -12.67 -17.54 -12.57
N ARG A 211 -11.81 -17.48 -11.54
CA ARG A 211 -11.35 -16.20 -10.98
C ARG A 211 -10.47 -15.44 -11.97
N ALA A 212 -9.63 -16.16 -12.74
CA ALA A 212 -8.85 -15.56 -13.82
C ALA A 212 -9.76 -14.90 -14.87
N LEU A 213 -10.85 -15.56 -15.27
CA LEU A 213 -11.82 -15.01 -16.20
C LEU A 213 -12.50 -13.76 -15.64
N GLN A 214 -12.97 -13.80 -14.39
CA GLN A 214 -13.59 -12.65 -13.72
C GLN A 214 -12.66 -11.42 -13.67
N TYR A 215 -11.40 -11.61 -13.30
CA TYR A 215 -10.42 -10.52 -13.30
C TYR A 215 -10.07 -10.05 -14.71
N THR A 216 -10.04 -10.94 -15.71
CA THR A 216 -9.80 -10.58 -17.12
C THR A 216 -10.91 -9.67 -17.64
N GLU A 217 -12.17 -10.01 -17.37
CA GLU A 217 -13.33 -9.20 -17.76
C GLU A 217 -13.31 -7.83 -17.06
N SER A 218 -13.02 -7.82 -15.75
CA SER A 218 -12.89 -6.59 -14.98
C SER A 218 -11.74 -5.70 -15.48
N ALA A 219 -10.59 -6.30 -15.79
CA ALA A 219 -9.43 -5.58 -16.34
C ALA A 219 -9.77 -4.92 -17.68
N MET A 220 -10.46 -5.66 -18.57
CA MET A 220 -10.88 -5.15 -19.87
C MET A 220 -11.78 -3.92 -19.72
N GLN A 221 -12.81 -4.02 -18.86
CA GLN A 221 -13.75 -2.93 -18.61
C GLN A 221 -13.06 -1.67 -18.05
N GLU A 222 -12.15 -1.84 -17.10
CA GLU A 222 -11.44 -0.68 -16.52
C GLU A 222 -10.44 -0.08 -17.53
N TRP A 223 -9.77 -0.88 -18.36
CA TRP A 223 -8.91 -0.36 -19.43
C TRP A 223 -9.69 0.40 -20.51
N GLU A 224 -10.87 -0.09 -20.91
CA GLU A 224 -11.76 0.59 -21.84
C GLU A 224 -12.23 1.93 -21.26
N ARG A 225 -12.68 1.93 -20.00
CA ARG A 225 -13.09 3.14 -19.28
C ARG A 225 -11.94 4.14 -19.17
N TYR A 226 -10.74 3.67 -18.79
CA TYR A 226 -9.55 4.48 -18.71
C TYR A 226 -9.22 5.13 -20.06
N HIS A 227 -9.24 4.36 -21.14
CA HIS A 227 -8.95 4.87 -22.47
C HIS A 227 -9.99 5.90 -22.95
N ALA A 228 -11.26 5.68 -22.64
CA ALA A 228 -12.34 6.61 -22.98
C ALA A 228 -12.24 7.93 -22.20
N ASN A 229 -11.80 7.87 -20.94
CA ASN A 229 -11.67 9.05 -20.08
C ASN A 229 -10.38 9.85 -20.36
N HIS A 230 -9.30 9.17 -20.76
CA HIS A 230 -7.97 9.78 -20.97
C HIS A 230 -7.39 9.42 -22.35
N PRO A 231 -8.07 9.76 -23.46
CA PRO A 231 -7.62 9.41 -24.81
C PRO A 231 -6.28 10.06 -25.19
N GLU A 232 -5.88 11.12 -24.50
CA GLU A 232 -4.61 11.82 -24.66
C GLU A 232 -3.41 11.09 -24.03
N ASP A 233 -3.63 10.14 -23.11
CA ASP A 233 -2.54 9.39 -22.48
C ASP A 233 -1.97 8.33 -23.44
N THR A 234 -0.84 8.67 -24.05
CA THR A 234 -0.11 7.79 -24.97
C THR A 234 0.97 6.95 -24.29
N SER A 235 1.11 7.04 -22.95
CA SER A 235 2.16 6.33 -22.21
C SER A 235 1.99 4.82 -22.20
N THR A 236 0.78 4.33 -22.49
CA THR A 236 0.45 2.91 -22.60
C THR A 236 -0.31 2.66 -23.90
N ASN A 237 0.09 1.66 -24.69
CA ASN A 237 -0.68 1.26 -25.86
C ASN A 237 -1.91 0.45 -25.43
N VAL A 238 -2.95 1.16 -24.99
CA VAL A 238 -4.15 0.55 -24.41
C VAL A 238 -4.89 -0.31 -25.42
N ASN A 239 -4.92 0.08 -26.71
CA ASN A 239 -5.56 -0.70 -27.76
C ASN A 239 -4.93 -2.10 -27.94
N GLU A 240 -3.60 -2.18 -27.93
CA GLU A 240 -2.92 -3.47 -28.02
C GLU A 240 -3.09 -4.31 -26.74
N LEU A 241 -3.15 -3.65 -25.59
CA LEU A 241 -3.42 -4.32 -24.33
C LEU A 241 -4.84 -4.91 -24.29
N ILE A 242 -5.86 -4.15 -24.72
CA ILE A 242 -7.25 -4.62 -24.81
C ILE A 242 -7.33 -5.84 -25.73
N ARG A 243 -6.70 -5.82 -26.91
CA ARG A 243 -6.64 -7.01 -27.80
C ARG A 243 -6.00 -8.22 -27.14
N THR A 244 -4.97 -8.00 -26.32
CA THR A 244 -4.32 -9.08 -25.58
C THR A 244 -5.24 -9.66 -24.51
N ILE A 245 -5.96 -8.79 -23.79
CA ILE A 245 -6.94 -9.17 -22.76
C ILE A 245 -8.12 -9.91 -23.40
N GLU A 246 -8.61 -9.46 -24.55
CA GLU A 246 -9.71 -10.09 -25.29
C GLU A 246 -9.36 -11.52 -25.71
N LYS A 247 -8.19 -11.74 -26.32
CA LYS A 247 -7.71 -13.09 -26.64
C LYS A 247 -7.60 -13.99 -25.41
N LYS A 248 -7.15 -13.42 -24.29
CA LYS A 248 -7.05 -14.15 -23.02
C LYS A 248 -8.43 -14.53 -22.48
N LYS A 249 -9.39 -13.62 -22.55
CA LYS A 249 -10.78 -13.84 -22.17
C LYS A 249 -11.39 -15.01 -22.96
N ASP A 250 -11.25 -15.00 -24.28
CA ASP A 250 -11.77 -16.06 -25.15
C ASP A 250 -11.19 -17.44 -24.80
N PHE A 251 -9.87 -17.47 -24.54
CA PHE A 251 -9.20 -18.69 -24.09
C PHE A 251 -9.79 -19.19 -22.76
N LEU A 252 -9.88 -18.33 -21.74
CA LEU A 252 -10.37 -18.71 -20.41
C LEU A 252 -11.84 -19.15 -20.44
N GLN A 253 -12.68 -18.48 -21.24
CA GLN A 253 -14.07 -18.90 -21.47
C GLN A 253 -14.17 -20.28 -22.11
N SER A 254 -13.25 -20.63 -23.02
CA SER A 254 -13.21 -21.95 -23.64
C SER A 254 -12.80 -23.06 -22.68
N VAL A 255 -12.01 -22.72 -21.65
CA VAL A 255 -11.56 -23.65 -20.59
C VAL A 255 -12.66 -23.87 -19.57
N SER A 256 -13.25 -22.80 -19.01
CA SER A 256 -14.32 -22.88 -18.00
C SER A 256 -15.56 -23.65 -18.50
N LYS A 257 -15.91 -23.51 -19.79
CA LYS A 257 -17.00 -24.29 -20.42
C LYS A 257 -16.73 -25.80 -20.53
N LYS A 258 -15.49 -26.25 -20.41
CA LYS A 258 -15.13 -27.68 -20.48
C LYS A 258 -15.24 -28.37 -19.12
N ASP A 259 -15.06 -27.64 -18.03
CA ASP A 259 -15.15 -28.17 -16.66
C ASP A 259 -16.60 -28.35 -16.17
N THR A 260 -17.58 -27.98 -17.01
CA THR A 260 -19.03 -28.07 -16.72
C THR A 260 -19.73 -29.27 -17.38
N TRP A 261 -18.98 -30.19 -18.01
CA TRP A 261 -19.48 -31.45 -18.62
C TRP A 261 -18.83 -32.67 -17.99
#